data_AF-A0A1G6DT00-F1
#
_entry.id   AF-A0A1G6DT00-F1
#
_cell.length_a   1.000
_cell.length_b   1.000
_cell.length_c   1.000
_cell.angle_alpha   90.00
_cell.angle_beta   90.00
_cell.angle_gamma   90.00
#
_symmetry.space_group_name_H-M   'P 1'
#
loop_
_entity.id
_entity.type
_entity.pdbx_description
1 polymer ?
#
loop_
_entity_poly.entity_id
_entity_poly.type
_entity_poly.pdbx_seq_one_letter_code
_entity_poly.pdbx_strand_id
1 'polypeptide(L)'
;MEKAKANAFVALKELVAIANNKSETPDYGDKHGKKAKNGWYRYDVRFGIPVYNQEGELERYNVFRARMLVRCEENEQLYLYDLVQIKKETSAPL
;
A
#
# COMPACT_ATOMS: atom_id res chain seq x y z
N MET A 1 -13.08 -26.48 6.53
CA MET A 1 -11.80 -25.80 6.82
C MET A 1 -11.87 -24.41 6.21
N GLU A 2 -12.02 -23.42 7.08
CA GLU A 2 -12.11 -22.01 6.73
C GLU A 2 -10.78 -21.60 6.09
N LYS A 3 -10.77 -21.40 4.76
CA LYS A 3 -9.59 -20.87 4.06
C LYS A 3 -9.34 -19.50 4.67
N ALA A 4 -8.17 -19.31 5.28
CA ALA A 4 -7.75 -18.04 5.84
C ALA A 4 -7.85 -16.95 4.76
N LYS A 5 -8.99 -16.28 4.71
CA LYS A 5 -9.15 -14.93 4.18
C LYS A 5 -8.49 -14.00 5.19
N ALA A 6 -7.18 -14.15 5.38
CA ALA A 6 -6.35 -13.05 5.84
C ALA A 6 -6.43 -12.01 4.73
N ASN A 7 -7.52 -11.25 4.77
CA ASN A 7 -7.93 -10.34 3.73
C ASN A 7 -6.78 -9.37 3.54
N ALA A 8 -6.23 -9.25 2.33
CA ALA A 8 -5.24 -8.23 2.00
C ALA A 8 -5.63 -6.84 2.59
N PHE A 9 -6.93 -6.59 2.74
CA PHE A 9 -7.53 -5.51 3.52
C PHE A 9 -6.94 -5.23 4.92
N VAL A 10 -6.60 -6.24 5.73
CA VAL A 10 -5.99 -6.06 7.06
C VAL A 10 -4.58 -5.49 6.90
N ALA A 11 -3.77 -6.08 6.02
CA ALA A 11 -2.43 -5.57 5.71
C ALA A 11 -2.49 -4.16 5.10
N LEU A 12 -3.52 -3.83 4.31
CA LEU A 12 -3.73 -2.49 3.77
C LEU A 12 -4.05 -1.46 4.85
N LYS A 13 -4.87 -1.81 5.86
CA LYS A 13 -5.14 -0.91 6.98
C LYS A 13 -3.87 -0.60 7.77
N GLU A 14 -3.04 -1.61 8.01
CA GLU A 14 -1.75 -1.44 8.69
C GLU A 14 -0.80 -0.57 7.87
N LEU A 15 -0.73 -0.78 6.54
CA LEU A 15 0.07 0.04 5.64
C LEU A 15 -0.38 1.50 5.60
N VAL A 16 -1.69 1.77 5.62
CA VAL A 16 -2.23 3.15 5.71
C VAL A 16 -1.92 3.77 7.06
N ALA A 17 -1.97 3.00 8.16
CA ALA A 17 -1.70 3.51 9.51
C ALA A 17 -0.22 3.91 9.73
N ILE A 18 0.71 3.20 9.09
CA ILE A 18 2.16 3.50 9.18
C ILE A 18 2.68 4.37 8.03
N ALA A 19 1.80 4.76 7.11
CA ALA A 19 2.15 5.49 5.91
C ALA A 19 2.53 6.94 6.25
N ASN A 20 3.58 7.44 5.62
CA ASN A 20 4.06 8.81 5.81
C ASN A 20 3.76 9.68 4.60
N ASN A 21 3.90 11.00 4.76
CA ASN A 21 3.74 11.99 3.68
C ASN A 21 2.38 11.90 2.96
N LYS A 22 1.28 11.88 3.71
CA LYS A 22 -0.07 11.95 3.13
C LYS A 22 -0.16 13.21 2.26
N SER A 23 -0.38 13.03 0.97
CA SER A 23 -0.71 14.13 0.06
C SER A 23 -2.10 13.90 -0.50
N GLU A 24 -2.91 14.95 -0.42
CA GLU A 24 -4.29 14.94 -0.87
C GLU A 24 -4.35 15.72 -2.18
N THR A 25 -4.93 15.13 -3.21
CA THR A 25 -5.27 15.87 -4.42
C THR A 25 -6.78 15.91 -4.54
N PRO A 26 -7.43 17.04 -4.21
CA PRO A 26 -8.85 17.19 -4.41
C PRO A 26 -9.18 17.07 -5.91
N ASP A 27 -10.37 16.55 -6.23
CA ASP A 27 -10.83 16.42 -7.61
C ASP A 27 -11.14 17.81 -8.19
N TYR A 28 -10.13 18.43 -8.80
CA TYR A 28 -10.27 19.74 -9.42
C TYR A 28 -11.11 19.61 -10.70
N GLY A 29 -12.37 20.06 -10.61
CA GLY A 29 -13.26 20.21 -11.76
C GLY A 29 -14.09 18.98 -12.11
N ASP A 30 -14.44 18.13 -11.13
CA ASP A 30 -15.38 17.01 -11.29
C ASP A 30 -14.92 15.99 -12.36
N LYS A 31 -13.62 15.96 -12.67
CA LYS A 31 -13.03 15.14 -13.74
C LYS A 31 -13.07 13.65 -13.41
N HIS A 32 -13.15 13.29 -12.14
CA HIS A 32 -13.24 11.89 -11.70
C HIS A 32 -14.64 11.49 -11.21
N GLY A 33 -15.57 12.43 -11.09
CA GLY A 33 -16.99 12.21 -10.79
C GLY A 33 -17.20 11.21 -9.64
N LYS A 34 -18.08 10.22 -9.83
CA LYS A 34 -18.43 9.18 -8.82
C LYS A 34 -17.27 8.24 -8.42
N LYS A 35 -16.11 8.29 -9.05
CA LYS A 35 -15.00 7.34 -8.81
C LYS A 35 -13.97 7.84 -7.80
N ALA A 36 -13.93 9.12 -7.47
CA ALA A 36 -13.01 9.68 -6.48
C ALA A 36 -13.54 11.02 -5.95
N LYS A 37 -14.78 11.00 -5.42
CA LYS A 37 -15.51 12.21 -5.04
C LYS A 37 -14.81 13.01 -3.92
N ASN A 38 -14.00 12.34 -3.10
CA ASN A 38 -13.16 12.92 -2.05
C ASN A 38 -11.67 13.00 -2.46
N GLY A 39 -11.37 12.84 -3.75
CA GLY A 39 -10.01 12.87 -4.29
C GLY A 39 -9.20 11.59 -4.12
N TRP A 40 -7.89 11.71 -4.36
CA TRP A 40 -6.92 10.63 -4.23
C TRP A 40 -5.95 10.91 -3.09
N TYR A 41 -5.70 9.91 -2.26
CA TYR A 41 -4.62 9.95 -1.28
C TYR A 41 -3.39 9.26 -1.83
N ARG A 42 -2.23 9.90 -1.64
CA ARG A 42 -0.95 9.26 -1.88
C ARG A 42 -0.17 9.16 -0.59
N TYR A 43 0.44 8.00 -0.38
CA TYR A 43 1.28 7.73 0.77
C TYR A 43 2.61 7.14 0.33
N ASP A 44 3.69 7.50 1.01
CA ASP A 44 4.93 6.75 0.89
C ASP A 44 4.86 5.57 1.89
N VAL A 45 5.01 4.35 1.37
CA VAL A 45 4.94 3.11 2.15
C VAL A 45 6.25 2.34 2.08
N ARG A 46 6.51 1.56 3.12
CA ARG A 46 7.64 0.63 3.19
C ARG A 46 7.11 -0.74 3.61
N PHE A 47 7.43 -1.77 2.84
CA PHE A 47 6.99 -3.15 3.12
C PHE A 47 8.09 -4.16 2.79
N GLY A 48 8.03 -5.32 3.45
CA GLY A 48 8.97 -6.42 3.26
C GLY A 48 8.27 -7.66 2.72
N ILE A 49 8.91 -8.34 1.76
CA ILE A 49 8.48 -9.67 1.30
C ILE A 49 9.45 -10.70 1.88
N PRO A 50 8.97 -11.66 2.71
CA PRO A 50 9.83 -12.71 3.24
C PRO A 50 10.26 -13.67 2.13
N VAL A 51 11.52 -14.11 2.17
CA VAL A 51 12.06 -15.20 1.36
C VAL A 51 12.34 -16.36 2.28
N TYR A 52 11.80 -17.53 1.96
CA TYR A 52 12.01 -18.75 2.70
C TYR A 52 12.95 -19.68 1.92
N ASN A 53 13.81 -20.40 2.63
CA ASN A 53 14.66 -21.43 2.04
C ASN A 53 13.85 -22.71 1.72
N GLN A 54 14.51 -23.75 1.22
CA GLN A 54 13.87 -25.04 0.89
C GLN A 54 13.32 -25.78 2.12
N GLU A 55 13.80 -25.46 3.31
CA GLU A 55 13.38 -26.05 4.59
C GLU A 55 12.19 -25.28 5.20
N GLY A 56 11.74 -24.20 4.53
CA GLY A 56 10.65 -23.36 5.01
C GLY A 56 11.06 -22.36 6.09
N GLU A 57 12.37 -22.16 6.30
CA GLU A 57 12.90 -21.18 7.24
C GLU A 57 13.05 -19.81 6.58
N LEU A 58 12.78 -18.75 7.34
CA LEU A 58 12.91 -17.37 6.87
C LEU A 58 14.38 -17.02 6.65
N GLU A 59 14.77 -16.82 5.38
CA GLU A 59 16.14 -16.50 4.99
C GLU A 59 16.42 -14.99 5.02
N ARG A 60 15.47 -14.17 4.54
CA ARG A 60 15.58 -12.71 4.52
C ARG A 60 14.24 -12.03 4.26
N TYR A 61 14.20 -10.70 4.45
CA TYR A 61 13.17 -9.84 3.87
C TYR A 61 13.75 -9.04 2.70
N ASN A 62 13.11 -9.10 1.54
CA ASN A 62 13.32 -8.09 0.51
C ASN A 62 12.48 -6.87 0.88
N VAL A 63 13.13 -5.76 1.23
CA VAL A 63 12.45 -4.54 1.64
C VAL A 63 12.28 -3.60 0.45
N PHE A 64 11.12 -2.96 0.37
CA PHE A 64 10.76 -2.04 -0.69
C PHE A 64 10.20 -0.74 -0.13
N ARG A 65 10.46 0.35 -0.85
CA ARG A 65 9.69 1.59 -0.76
C ARG A 65 8.79 1.71 -1.97
N ALA A 66 7.58 2.22 -1.77
CA ALA A 66 6.64 2.47 -2.84
C ALA A 66 5.78 3.69 -2.55
N ARG A 67 5.10 4.17 -3.57
CA ARG A 67 4.04 5.17 -3.44
C ARG A 67 2.70 4.49 -3.60
N MET A 68 1.92 4.51 -2.54
CA MET A 68 0.58 3.93 -2.48
C MET A 68 -0.47 4.94 -2.92
N LEU A 69 -1.31 4.54 -3.88
CA LEU A 69 -2.48 5.28 -4.31
C LEU A 69 -3.72 4.68 -3.65
N VAL A 70 -4.42 5.51 -2.88
CA VAL A 70 -5.65 5.12 -2.19
C VAL A 70 -6.79 5.97 -2.71
N ARG A 71 -7.87 5.29 -3.11
CA ARG A 71 -9.12 5.92 -3.49
C ARG A 71 -9.99 6.11 -2.25
N CYS A 72 -10.55 7.30 -2.09
CA CYS A 72 -11.52 7.61 -1.04
C CYS A 72 -12.94 7.65 -1.64
N GLU A 73 -13.83 6.80 -1.13
CA GLU A 73 -15.26 6.85 -1.48
C GLU A 73 -16.05 7.79 -0.56
N GLU A 74 -17.32 8.02 -0.91
CA GLU A 74 -18.22 8.95 -0.20
C GLU A 74 -18.37 8.62 1.30
N ASN A 75 -18.25 7.35 1.69
CA ASN A 75 -18.39 6.90 3.08
C ASN A 75 -17.04 6.79 3.83
N GLU A 76 -16.03 7.58 3.43
CA GLU A 76 -14.65 7.52 3.98
C GLU A 76 -13.96 6.15 3.83
N GLN A 77 -14.53 5.27 3.00
CA GLN A 77 -13.99 3.94 2.79
C GLN A 77 -12.76 4.03 1.88
N LEU A 78 -11.64 3.56 2.40
CA LEU A 78 -10.34 3.59 1.74
C LEU A 78 -10.08 2.26 1.03
N TYR A 79 -9.76 2.35 -0.25
CA TYR A 79 -9.38 1.20 -1.07
C TYR A 79 -8.00 1.43 -1.66
N LEU A 80 -7.10 0.43 -1.51
CA LEU A 80 -5.87 0.41 -2.30
C LEU A 80 -6.25 0.36 -3.76
N TYR A 81 -5.79 1.34 -4.51
CA TYR A 81 -5.92 1.35 -5.95
C TYR A 81 -4.67 0.75 -6.58
N ASP A 82 -3.49 1.25 -6.21
CA ASP A 82 -2.23 0.81 -6.80
C ASP A 82 -1.02 1.11 -5.90
N LEU A 83 0.07 0.37 -6.12
CA LEU A 83 1.40 0.63 -5.57
C LEU A 83 2.34 0.95 -6.73
N VAL A 84 2.71 2.23 -6.85
CA VAL A 84 3.57 2.71 -7.93
C VAL A 84 4.96 3.05 -7.42
N GLN A 85 5.92 3.21 -8.34
CA GLN A 85 7.30 3.59 -8.02
C GLN A 85 7.97 2.66 -6.99
N ILE A 86 7.63 1.36 -7.01
CA ILE A 86 8.21 0.35 -6.13
C ILE A 86 9.71 0.26 -6.42
N LYS A 87 10.54 0.49 -5.39
CA LYS A 87 12.00 0.36 -5.44
C LYS A 87 12.46 -0.54 -4.30
N LYS A 88 13.26 -1.54 -4.64
CA LYS A 88 13.93 -2.38 -3.63
C LYS A 88 14.92 -1.51 -2.86
N GLU A 89 14.84 -1.52 -1.54
CA GLU A 89 15.93 -1.03 -0.71
C GLU A 89 17.08 -2.00 -0.84
N THR A 90 18.11 -1.60 -1.57
CA THR A 90 19.40 -2.24 -1.45
C THR A 90 19.94 -1.84 -0.08
N SER A 91 20.19 -2.81 0.79
CA SER A 91 21.20 -2.63 1.82
C SER A 91 22.42 -2.09 1.09
N ALA A 92 22.77 -0.83 1.32
CA ALA A 92 24.04 -0.32 0.81
C ALA A 92 25.12 -1.35 1.20
N PRO A 93 26.06 -1.69 0.31
CA PRO A 93 27.25 -2.36 0.80
C PRO A 93 27.83 -1.46 1.89
N LEU A 94 28.06 -2.03 3.06
CA LEU A 94 28.95 -1.41 4.06
C LEU A 94 30.32 -1.18 3.43
#